data_AF-A0A819KJE8-F1
#
_entry.id   AF-A0A819KJE8-F1
#
_cell.length_a   1.000
_cell.length_b   1.000
_cell.length_c   1.000
_cell.angle_alpha   90.00
_cell.angle_beta   90.00
_cell.angle_gamma   90.00
#
_symmetry.space_group_name_H-M   'P 1'
#
loop_
_entity.id
_entity.type
_entity.pdbx_description
1 polymer ?
#
loop_
_entity_poly.entity_id
_entity_poly.type
_entity_poly.pdbx_seq_one_letter_code
_entity_poly.pdbx_strand_id
1 'polypeptide(L)'
;MASDNEYDIFDYNSSQDPFEIDYQIDLFEFRRCLKSRKSKPKLKKSSCPISLKTLKSQRTLVKVNCMNDKITRKAEQKSFRYDRYSQKSKIFECDEVFQENSTILSNSISTNSSKQQICIQSNVPSNFSKILEAEHLQNFSNFRRHFYHINHQRIKFSLQDYPNINITNIRLAPVNQSVQNDFMKRLNENTSWFPHLVYHGTRLKNIESILQYGFLIPNRAHPSNSEAPIIVSEHGRAFGTGIYSSYSAAYSLLYINATNTFLACAAIPKRDKVGKIERFHGNILVLSHVSQIIPLFLIDFKDLNGLCRNYPCFNEEKQGKIDKNNDIKKPVIISRKYLRKVLNYMNDEVRKNNRYQVRSFEFFN
;
A
#
# COMPACT_ATOMS: atom_id res chain seq x y z
N MET A 1 -24.77 11.25 58.45
CA MET A 1 -24.45 11.76 57.10
C MET A 1 -23.06 11.25 56.76
N ALA A 2 -22.97 10.25 55.88
CA ALA A 2 -21.72 9.62 55.46
C ALA A 2 -21.37 10.12 54.05
N SER A 3 -20.15 10.61 53.86
CA SER A 3 -19.62 11.04 52.57
C SER A 3 -18.65 9.98 52.04
N ASP A 4 -19.15 9.13 51.16
CA ASP A 4 -18.35 8.26 50.30
C ASP A 4 -17.76 9.10 49.16
N ASN A 5 -16.43 9.20 49.09
CA ASN A 5 -15.69 9.58 47.88
C ASN A 5 -14.27 9.02 47.97
N GLU A 6 -14.18 7.70 47.89
CA GLU A 6 -12.94 6.99 47.59
C GLU A 6 -12.78 6.99 46.06
N TYR A 7 -11.98 7.92 45.54
CA TYR A 7 -11.58 7.92 44.13
C TYR A 7 -10.29 7.13 43.99
N ASP A 8 -10.37 5.97 43.31
CA ASP A 8 -9.21 5.20 42.89
C ASP A 8 -8.29 6.06 42.00
N ILE A 9 -7.16 6.46 42.57
CA ILE A 9 -6.04 7.11 41.88
C ILE A 9 -5.28 6.03 41.13
N PHE A 10 -5.25 6.10 39.81
CA PHE A 10 -4.34 5.30 38.98
C PHE A 10 -3.21 6.20 38.50
N ASP A 11 -2.03 6.01 39.07
CA ASP A 11 -0.77 6.55 38.55
C ASP A 11 -0.44 5.89 37.21
N TYR A 12 -0.32 6.70 36.16
CA TYR A 12 0.04 6.25 34.82
C TYR A 12 1.43 6.79 34.47
N ASN A 13 2.45 5.93 34.56
CA ASN A 13 3.80 6.25 34.09
C ASN A 13 3.87 6.15 32.57
N SER A 14 4.26 7.23 31.89
CA SER A 14 4.23 7.36 30.42
C SER A 14 5.38 6.67 29.68
N SER A 15 5.83 5.51 30.17
CA SER A 15 6.76 4.65 29.44
C SER A 15 6.19 3.23 29.42
N GLN A 16 5.19 3.00 28.58
CA GLN A 16 4.74 1.64 28.33
C GLN A 16 4.93 1.29 26.87
N ASP A 17 5.67 0.19 26.71
CA ASP A 17 5.86 -0.60 25.51
C ASP A 17 4.48 -0.87 24.87
N PRO A 18 4.31 -0.65 23.55
CA PRO A 18 3.08 -1.01 22.84
C PRO A 18 2.59 -2.44 23.11
N PHE A 19 3.50 -3.39 23.38
CA PHE A 19 3.13 -4.76 23.77
C PHE A 19 2.37 -4.83 25.11
N GLU A 20 2.64 -3.92 26.03
CA GLU A 20 1.97 -3.85 27.33
C GLU A 20 0.56 -3.26 27.19
N ILE A 21 0.35 -2.35 26.23
CA ILE A 21 -0.98 -1.80 25.91
C ILE A 21 -1.86 -2.87 25.25
N ASP A 22 -1.35 -3.58 24.26
CA ASP A 22 -2.08 -4.68 23.62
C ASP A 22 -2.39 -5.80 24.62
N TYR A 23 -1.43 -6.14 25.50
CA TYR A 23 -1.66 -7.07 26.60
C TYR A 23 -2.76 -6.61 27.56
N GLN A 24 -2.83 -5.31 27.90
CA GLN A 24 -3.90 -4.79 28.75
C GLN A 24 -5.28 -4.77 28.07
N ILE A 25 -5.32 -4.55 26.76
CA ILE A 25 -6.55 -4.67 25.95
C ILE A 25 -7.03 -6.12 25.98
N ASP A 26 -6.15 -7.08 25.73
CA ASP A 26 -6.48 -8.51 25.78
C ASP A 26 -6.94 -8.92 27.19
N LEU A 27 -6.28 -8.42 28.24
CA LEU A 27 -6.66 -8.68 29.63
C LEU A 27 -8.05 -8.12 29.97
N PHE A 28 -8.39 -6.95 29.40
CA PHE A 28 -9.71 -6.34 29.56
C PHE A 28 -10.80 -7.14 28.86
N GLU A 29 -10.57 -7.57 27.62
CA GLU A 29 -11.51 -8.41 26.87
C GLU A 29 -11.71 -9.77 27.54
N PHE A 30 -10.63 -10.40 28.01
CA PHE A 30 -10.67 -11.64 28.76
C PHE A 30 -11.52 -11.52 30.04
N ARG A 31 -11.36 -10.41 30.79
CA ARG A 31 -12.16 -10.11 31.99
C ARG A 31 -13.65 -9.88 31.67
N ARG A 32 -13.99 -9.28 30.51
CA ARG A 32 -15.39 -9.19 30.05
C ARG A 32 -15.99 -10.55 29.74
N CYS A 33 -15.24 -11.43 29.09
CA CYS A 33 -15.67 -12.80 28.77
C CYS A 33 -15.89 -13.65 30.03
N LEU A 34 -15.13 -13.42 31.10
CA LEU A 34 -15.34 -14.11 32.37
C LEU A 34 -16.58 -13.59 33.13
N LYS A 35 -16.91 -12.31 33.01
CA LYS A 35 -18.09 -11.72 33.66
C LYS A 35 -19.42 -12.13 32.99
N SER A 36 -19.42 -12.44 31.70
CA SER A 36 -20.64 -12.86 30.98
C SER A 36 -21.08 -14.29 31.27
N ARG A 37 -20.25 -15.12 31.92
CA ARG A 37 -20.58 -16.52 32.25
C ARG A 37 -21.31 -16.73 33.58
N LYS A 38 -21.61 -15.67 34.35
CA LYS A 38 -22.23 -15.79 35.69
C LYS A 38 -23.75 -15.62 35.76
N SER A 39 -24.46 -15.36 34.66
CA SER A 39 -25.94 -15.34 34.69
C SER A 39 -26.53 -16.69 34.30
N LYS A 40 -26.91 -17.50 35.29
CA LYS A 40 -27.81 -18.65 35.10
C LYS A 40 -29.16 -18.17 34.54
N PRO A 41 -29.73 -18.81 33.51
CA PRO A 41 -31.09 -18.50 33.08
C PRO A 41 -32.08 -19.05 34.12
N LYS A 42 -32.91 -18.17 34.70
CA LYS A 42 -34.05 -18.58 35.52
C LYS A 42 -35.12 -19.14 34.59
N LEU A 43 -35.31 -20.46 34.60
CA LEU A 43 -36.50 -21.12 34.06
C LEU A 43 -37.75 -20.60 34.78
N LYS A 44 -38.62 -19.89 34.07
CA LYS A 44 -40.00 -19.64 34.52
C LYS A 44 -40.86 -20.86 34.16
N LYS A 45 -41.38 -21.51 35.20
CA LYS A 45 -42.40 -22.56 35.12
C LYS A 45 -43.73 -21.93 34.68
N SER A 46 -44.36 -22.50 33.65
CA SER A 46 -45.78 -22.26 33.32
C SER A 46 -46.66 -23.31 34.01
N SER A 47 -47.86 -22.93 34.42
CA SER A 47 -48.88 -23.83 34.93
C SER A 47 -50.28 -23.42 34.45
N CYS A 48 -50.81 -24.24 33.52
CA CYS A 48 -52.21 -24.70 33.33
C CYS A 48 -53.34 -23.69 32.95
N PRO A 49 -54.52 -24.16 32.46
CA PRO A 49 -54.79 -25.30 31.54
C PRO A 49 -55.84 -25.00 30.41
N ILE A 50 -55.79 -25.86 29.37
CA ILE A 50 -56.87 -26.44 28.53
C ILE A 50 -58.03 -25.54 28.03
N SER A 51 -58.14 -25.43 26.70
CA SER A 51 -59.42 -25.58 25.97
C SER A 51 -59.16 -26.09 24.55
N LEU A 52 -59.70 -27.27 24.25
CA LEU A 52 -59.69 -27.91 22.93
C LEU A 52 -60.50 -27.11 21.89
N LYS A 53 -60.00 -27.05 20.65
CA LYS A 53 -60.79 -27.29 19.43
C LYS A 53 -59.86 -27.45 18.21
N THR A 54 -59.80 -28.70 17.75
CA THR A 54 -59.71 -29.18 16.36
C THR A 54 -59.36 -28.17 15.26
N LEU A 55 -58.26 -28.42 14.53
CA LEU A 55 -58.32 -28.62 13.07
C LEU A 55 -57.01 -29.19 12.48
N LYS A 56 -57.23 -30.14 11.59
CA LYS A 56 -56.31 -30.94 10.79
C LYS A 56 -55.32 -30.08 9.98
N SER A 57 -54.04 -30.47 9.93
CA SER A 57 -53.39 -30.86 8.67
C SER A 57 -51.96 -31.36 8.92
N GLN A 58 -51.55 -32.28 8.06
CA GLN A 58 -50.34 -33.11 8.12
C GLN A 58 -49.08 -32.34 7.76
N ARG A 59 -47.94 -32.73 8.33
CA ARG A 59 -46.67 -32.90 7.60
C ARG A 59 -45.71 -33.79 8.38
N THR A 60 -45.26 -34.84 7.71
CA THR A 60 -44.36 -35.90 8.15
C THR A 60 -42.97 -35.32 8.42
N LEU A 61 -42.50 -35.37 9.67
CA LEU A 61 -41.13 -35.01 10.04
C LEU A 61 -40.23 -36.25 9.99
N VAL A 62 -39.21 -36.17 9.14
CA VAL A 62 -38.13 -37.16 9.00
C VAL A 62 -37.26 -37.11 10.26
N LYS A 63 -37.14 -38.26 10.93
CA LYS A 63 -36.19 -38.53 12.01
C LYS A 63 -34.77 -38.45 11.45
N VAL A 64 -33.97 -37.48 11.89
CA VAL A 64 -32.51 -37.50 11.74
C VAL A 64 -31.92 -38.03 13.04
N ASN A 65 -31.26 -39.18 12.95
CA ASN A 65 -30.58 -39.83 14.07
C ASN A 65 -29.34 -39.01 14.48
N CYS A 66 -29.28 -38.64 15.76
CA CYS A 66 -28.07 -38.21 16.41
C CYS A 66 -27.12 -39.41 16.59
N MET A 67 -25.86 -39.24 16.17
CA MET A 67 -24.76 -40.17 16.48
C MET A 67 -23.71 -39.45 17.33
N ASN A 68 -23.17 -40.23 18.27
CA ASN A 68 -22.39 -39.84 19.43
C ASN A 68 -20.98 -39.30 19.13
N ASP A 69 -20.56 -38.41 20.03
CA ASP A 69 -19.22 -37.87 20.22
C ASP A 69 -18.10 -38.92 20.23
N LYS A 70 -17.00 -38.61 19.51
CA LYS A 70 -15.66 -39.14 19.83
C LYS A 70 -14.59 -38.04 19.72
N ILE A 71 -14.16 -37.61 20.90
CA ILE A 71 -12.76 -37.46 21.34
C ILE A 71 -11.84 -36.61 20.45
N THR A 72 -11.62 -35.40 20.97
CA THR A 72 -10.58 -34.41 20.66
C THR A 72 -9.16 -35.01 20.60
N ARG A 73 -8.46 -34.79 19.48
CA ARG A 73 -6.98 -34.84 19.44
C ARG A 73 -6.42 -33.45 19.75
N LYS A 74 -5.51 -33.40 20.73
CA LYS A 74 -4.74 -32.21 21.12
C LYS A 74 -4.05 -31.62 19.89
N ALA A 75 -4.32 -30.34 19.60
CA ALA A 75 -3.56 -29.58 18.63
C ALA A 75 -2.15 -29.32 19.19
N GLU A 76 -1.12 -29.82 18.52
CA GLU A 76 0.26 -29.52 18.84
C GLU A 76 0.55 -28.03 18.62
N GLN A 77 1.13 -27.42 19.63
CA GLN A 77 1.56 -26.03 19.62
C GLN A 77 2.76 -25.92 18.67
N LYS A 78 2.51 -25.52 17.42
CA LYS A 78 3.58 -25.17 16.47
C LYS A 78 4.32 -23.94 16.99
N SER A 79 5.47 -24.16 17.60
CA SER A 79 6.43 -23.10 17.89
C SER A 79 6.94 -22.54 16.55
N PHE A 80 6.53 -21.33 16.21
CA PHE A 80 7.14 -20.58 15.10
C PHE A 80 8.56 -20.20 15.54
N ARG A 81 9.56 -20.99 15.12
CA ARG A 81 10.96 -20.54 15.14
C ARG A 81 11.06 -19.41 14.12
N TYR A 82 11.31 -18.20 14.61
CA TYR A 82 11.79 -17.11 13.77
C TYR A 82 13.19 -17.47 13.29
N ASP A 83 13.27 -18.11 12.12
CA ASP A 83 14.53 -18.21 11.41
C ASP A 83 14.95 -16.78 11.04
N ARG A 84 16.05 -16.32 11.65
CA ARG A 84 16.75 -15.11 11.21
C ARG A 84 17.18 -15.34 9.78
N TYR A 85 16.39 -14.86 8.83
CA TYR A 85 16.76 -14.79 7.43
C TYR A 85 18.09 -14.04 7.32
N SER A 86 19.14 -14.77 6.99
CA SER A 86 20.40 -14.22 6.51
C SER A 86 20.07 -13.30 5.33
N GLN A 87 20.28 -11.99 5.51
CA GLN A 87 20.17 -10.98 4.47
C GLN A 87 21.28 -11.19 3.43
N LYS A 88 21.17 -12.25 2.62
CA LYS A 88 21.85 -12.25 1.33
C LYS A 88 21.22 -11.14 0.50
N SER A 89 22.05 -10.27 -0.07
CA SER A 89 21.63 -9.18 -0.95
C SER A 89 20.75 -9.76 -2.06
N LYS A 90 19.43 -9.65 -1.91
CA LYS A 90 18.48 -10.17 -2.89
C LYS A 90 18.65 -9.31 -4.14
N ILE A 91 19.01 -9.95 -5.24
CA ILE A 91 19.06 -9.30 -6.55
C ILE A 91 17.62 -8.85 -6.86
N PHE A 92 17.45 -7.65 -7.42
CA PHE A 92 16.12 -7.15 -7.78
C PHE A 92 15.58 -7.98 -8.96
N GLU A 93 14.27 -8.28 -8.98
CA GLU A 93 13.65 -9.07 -10.06
C GLU A 93 13.96 -8.48 -11.45
N CYS A 94 13.92 -7.15 -11.59
CA CYS A 94 14.30 -6.49 -12.84
C CYS A 94 15.78 -6.68 -13.21
N ASP A 95 16.70 -6.78 -12.25
CA ASP A 95 18.10 -7.04 -12.56
C ASP A 95 18.25 -8.47 -13.15
N GLU A 96 17.56 -9.46 -12.59
CA GLU A 96 17.58 -10.83 -13.10
C GLU A 96 17.02 -10.90 -14.54
N VAL A 97 15.85 -10.28 -14.77
CA VAL A 97 15.18 -10.28 -16.08
C VAL A 97 16.02 -9.58 -17.17
N PHE A 98 16.89 -8.63 -16.80
CA PHE A 98 17.65 -7.84 -17.76
C PHE A 98 19.15 -8.19 -17.83
N GLN A 99 19.67 -9.06 -16.96
CA GLN A 99 21.05 -9.56 -17.02
C GLN A 99 21.28 -10.59 -18.14
N GLU A 100 20.27 -11.37 -18.55
CA GLU A 100 20.46 -12.50 -19.47
C GLU A 100 20.84 -12.10 -20.91
N ASN A 101 20.65 -10.85 -21.33
CA ASN A 101 20.88 -10.45 -22.73
C ASN A 101 22.20 -9.70 -22.96
N SER A 102 22.86 -9.17 -21.93
CA SER A 102 24.12 -8.45 -22.08
C SER A 102 25.30 -9.39 -22.34
N THR A 103 25.22 -10.65 -21.91
CA THR A 103 26.27 -11.66 -22.13
C THR A 103 26.38 -12.12 -23.59
N ILE A 104 25.31 -11.95 -24.39
CA ILE A 104 25.31 -12.35 -25.80
C ILE A 104 26.00 -11.30 -26.69
N LEU A 105 25.94 -10.01 -26.31
CA LEU A 105 26.58 -8.94 -27.09
C LEU A 105 28.10 -8.84 -26.89
N SER A 106 28.65 -9.38 -25.79
CA SER A 106 30.09 -9.30 -25.50
C SER A 106 30.95 -10.38 -26.17
N ASN A 107 30.34 -11.40 -26.80
CA ASN A 107 31.07 -12.57 -27.31
C ASN A 107 31.51 -12.47 -28.78
N SER A 108 31.40 -11.30 -29.43
CA SER A 108 31.91 -11.08 -30.79
C SER A 108 33.26 -10.35 -30.87
N ILE A 109 34.01 -10.24 -29.76
CA ILE A 109 35.35 -9.67 -29.77
C ILE A 109 36.39 -10.78 -29.92
N SER A 110 36.98 -10.81 -31.11
CA SER A 110 38.08 -11.65 -31.58
C SER A 110 39.16 -11.90 -30.53
N THR A 111 39.48 -13.18 -30.34
CA THR A 111 40.61 -13.69 -29.56
C THR A 111 41.95 -13.27 -30.16
N ASN A 112 42.82 -12.66 -29.34
CA ASN A 112 44.27 -12.84 -29.45
C ASN A 112 44.93 -12.76 -28.06
N SER A 113 45.38 -13.94 -27.60
CA SER A 113 46.58 -14.23 -26.79
C SER A 113 47.13 -13.17 -25.81
N SER A 114 46.94 -13.39 -24.52
CA SER A 114 47.96 -13.90 -23.57
C SER A 114 47.75 -13.37 -22.14
N LYS A 115 47.78 -14.32 -21.20
CA LYS A 115 47.88 -14.23 -19.73
C LYS A 115 47.91 -12.81 -19.13
N GLN A 116 46.76 -12.31 -18.69
CA GLN A 116 46.70 -11.31 -17.62
C GLN A 116 45.54 -11.59 -16.65
N GLN A 117 45.87 -11.33 -15.39
CA GLN A 117 45.12 -11.48 -14.16
C GLN A 117 43.69 -10.92 -14.29
N ILE A 118 42.68 -11.77 -14.00
CA ILE A 118 41.26 -11.37 -14.01
C ILE A 118 41.01 -10.47 -12.80
N CYS A 119 41.24 -9.18 -12.98
CA CYS A 119 40.65 -8.14 -12.15
C CYS A 119 39.30 -7.81 -12.78
N ILE A 120 38.19 -8.20 -12.15
CA ILE A 120 36.84 -7.79 -12.56
C ILE A 120 36.69 -6.31 -12.18
N GLN A 121 37.33 -5.43 -12.96
CA GLN A 121 36.92 -4.04 -13.03
C GLN A 121 35.66 -4.01 -13.88
N SER A 122 34.51 -3.82 -13.22
CA SER A 122 33.24 -3.57 -13.88
C SER A 122 33.32 -2.21 -14.57
N ASN A 123 33.91 -2.17 -15.76
CA ASN A 123 33.84 -1.06 -16.70
C ASN A 123 32.40 -1.01 -17.23
N VAL A 124 31.47 -0.53 -16.40
CA VAL A 124 30.12 -0.22 -16.85
C VAL A 124 30.25 0.99 -17.78
N PRO A 125 29.87 0.88 -19.06
CA PRO A 125 29.97 1.99 -20.00
C PRO A 125 29.14 3.16 -19.47
N SER A 126 29.79 4.22 -18.99
CA SER A 126 29.13 5.31 -18.26
C SER A 126 28.30 6.26 -19.14
N ASN A 127 28.19 5.97 -20.44
CA ASN A 127 27.59 6.86 -21.43
C ASN A 127 26.49 6.16 -22.22
N PHE A 128 25.49 5.59 -21.55
CA PHE A 128 24.25 5.24 -22.24
C PHE A 128 23.58 6.53 -22.71
N SER A 129 23.57 6.70 -24.03
CA SER A 129 22.94 7.83 -24.67
C SER A 129 21.43 7.80 -24.37
N LYS A 130 20.85 8.95 -24.01
CA LYS A 130 19.39 9.12 -23.86
C LYS A 130 18.67 9.16 -25.22
N ILE A 131 19.20 8.51 -26.23
CA ILE A 131 18.64 8.49 -27.58
C ILE A 131 17.73 7.27 -27.71
N LEU A 132 16.50 7.51 -28.14
CA LEU A 132 15.57 6.44 -28.50
C LEU A 132 15.85 5.97 -29.93
N GLU A 133 16.62 4.90 -30.05
CA GLU A 133 16.80 4.18 -31.31
C GLU A 133 15.54 3.41 -31.74
N ALA A 134 15.46 3.09 -33.04
CA ALA A 134 14.31 2.41 -33.63
C ALA A 134 14.02 1.04 -32.97
N GLU A 135 15.05 0.32 -32.53
CA GLU A 135 14.91 -0.96 -31.84
C GLU A 135 14.18 -0.83 -30.49
N HIS A 136 14.37 0.27 -29.78
CA HIS A 136 13.71 0.54 -28.51
C HIS A 136 12.23 0.85 -28.70
N LEU A 137 11.85 1.38 -29.86
CA LEU A 137 10.49 1.79 -30.20
C LEU A 137 9.65 0.66 -30.80
N GLN A 138 10.27 -0.46 -31.18
CA GLN A 138 9.59 -1.58 -31.83
C GLN A 138 8.48 -2.18 -30.97
N ASN A 139 8.68 -2.29 -29.66
CA ASN A 139 7.67 -2.78 -28.72
C ASN A 139 7.90 -2.26 -27.29
N PHE A 140 6.86 -2.35 -26.46
CA PHE A 140 6.90 -1.85 -25.09
C PHE A 140 7.94 -2.54 -24.20
N SER A 141 8.22 -3.83 -24.42
CA SER A 141 9.21 -4.57 -23.63
C SER A 141 10.62 -4.05 -23.89
N ASN A 142 10.97 -3.81 -25.16
CA ASN A 142 12.25 -3.21 -25.56
C ASN A 142 12.42 -1.82 -24.95
N PHE A 143 11.40 -0.97 -25.09
CA PHE A 143 11.38 0.36 -24.47
C PHE A 143 11.59 0.28 -22.95
N ARG A 144 10.82 -0.56 -22.26
CA ARG A 144 10.88 -0.71 -20.80
C ARG A 144 12.25 -1.18 -20.33
N ARG A 145 12.87 -2.13 -21.04
CA ARG A 145 14.24 -2.62 -20.77
C ARG A 145 15.25 -1.50 -20.91
N HIS A 146 15.23 -0.78 -22.03
CA HIS A 146 16.14 0.34 -22.28
C HIS A 146 15.96 1.45 -21.24
N PHE A 147 14.71 1.78 -20.91
CA PHE A 147 14.38 2.77 -19.90
C PHE A 147 14.90 2.37 -18.51
N TYR A 148 14.76 1.09 -18.12
CA TYR A 148 15.34 0.57 -16.88
C TYR A 148 16.86 0.72 -16.92
N HIS A 149 17.50 0.31 -18.01
CA HIS A 149 18.95 0.36 -18.13
C HIS A 149 19.51 1.78 -17.92
N ILE A 150 18.86 2.79 -18.50
CA ILE A 150 19.25 4.21 -18.31
C ILE A 150 18.99 4.70 -16.89
N ASN A 151 17.91 4.24 -16.24
CA ASN A 151 17.43 4.82 -14.98
C ASN A 151 17.63 3.94 -13.73
N HIS A 152 18.18 2.73 -13.85
CA HIS A 152 18.19 1.74 -12.77
C HIS A 152 18.85 2.25 -11.50
N GLN A 153 19.99 2.95 -11.61
CA GLN A 153 20.67 3.55 -10.46
C GLN A 153 19.79 4.60 -9.78
N ARG A 154 19.15 5.48 -10.56
CA ARG A 154 18.24 6.51 -10.03
C ARG A 154 17.02 5.89 -9.34
N ILE A 155 16.54 4.75 -9.83
CA ILE A 155 15.44 4.00 -9.20
C ILE A 155 15.89 3.36 -7.89
N LYS A 156 17.02 2.64 -7.90
CA LYS A 156 17.58 1.94 -6.71
C LYS A 156 17.94 2.90 -5.58
N PHE A 157 18.45 4.07 -5.93
CA PHE A 157 18.84 5.09 -4.97
C PHE A 157 17.79 6.18 -4.74
N SER A 158 16.57 6.00 -5.28
CA SER A 158 15.51 7.02 -5.22
C SER A 158 15.07 7.38 -3.79
N LEU A 159 15.33 6.51 -2.82
CA LEU A 159 14.98 6.68 -1.41
C LEU A 159 16.21 6.62 -0.48
N GLN A 160 17.43 6.75 -1.01
CA GLN A 160 18.66 6.63 -0.22
C GLN A 160 18.76 7.68 0.91
N ASP A 161 18.14 8.85 0.72
CA ASP A 161 18.15 9.95 1.69
C ASP A 161 17.19 9.70 2.88
N TYR A 162 16.44 8.59 2.85
CA TYR A 162 15.47 8.21 3.88
C TYR A 162 15.97 6.94 4.58
N PRO A 163 16.83 7.06 5.61
CA PRO A 163 17.54 5.91 6.19
C PRO A 163 16.60 4.85 6.80
N ASN A 164 15.37 5.24 7.14
CA ASN A 164 14.36 4.35 7.67
C ASN A 164 13.60 3.59 6.58
N ILE A 165 13.80 3.91 5.30
CA ILE A 165 13.10 3.31 4.19
C ILE A 165 14.10 2.55 3.33
N ASN A 166 13.87 1.25 3.19
CA ASN A 166 14.69 0.40 2.34
C ASN A 166 13.88 -0.18 1.18
N ILE A 167 14.35 0.02 -0.05
CA ILE A 167 13.76 -0.63 -1.23
C ILE A 167 14.07 -2.12 -1.16
N THR A 168 13.03 -2.94 -1.13
CA THR A 168 13.13 -4.39 -0.98
C THR A 168 12.94 -5.14 -2.28
N ASN A 169 12.18 -4.57 -3.23
CA ASN A 169 12.03 -5.14 -4.56
C ASN A 169 11.71 -4.06 -5.60
N ILE A 170 12.11 -4.34 -6.84
CA ILE A 170 11.70 -3.58 -8.02
C ILE A 170 11.19 -4.60 -9.02
N ARG A 171 9.89 -4.57 -9.29
CA ARG A 171 9.20 -5.53 -10.15
C ARG A 171 8.63 -4.86 -11.38
N LEU A 172 8.44 -5.64 -12.43
CA LEU A 172 7.78 -5.15 -13.64
C LEU A 172 6.30 -4.86 -13.34
N ALA A 173 5.80 -3.71 -13.80
CA ALA A 173 4.39 -3.41 -13.76
C ALA A 173 3.65 -4.22 -14.85
N PRO A 174 2.66 -5.07 -14.51
CA PRO A 174 1.90 -5.84 -15.49
C PRO A 174 0.79 -4.97 -16.12
N VAL A 175 1.20 -4.02 -16.95
CA VAL A 175 0.29 -3.06 -17.59
C VAL A 175 -0.50 -3.73 -18.71
N ASN A 176 -1.80 -3.41 -18.83
CA ASN A 176 -2.64 -3.91 -19.92
C ASN A 176 -2.11 -3.50 -21.31
N GLN A 177 -2.23 -4.39 -22.29
CA GLN A 177 -1.71 -4.18 -23.64
C GLN A 177 -2.26 -2.91 -24.32
N SER A 178 -3.54 -2.58 -24.10
CA SER A 178 -4.15 -1.37 -24.66
C SER A 178 -3.44 -0.10 -24.18
N VAL A 179 -3.15 -0.03 -22.87
CA VAL A 179 -2.45 1.08 -22.22
C VAL A 179 -1.00 1.17 -22.73
N GLN A 180 -0.33 0.02 -22.90
CA GLN A 180 1.01 -0.03 -23.51
C GLN A 180 1.00 0.55 -24.93
N ASN A 181 0.04 0.14 -25.75
CA ASN A 181 -0.08 0.59 -27.14
C ASN A 181 -0.35 2.10 -27.22
N ASP A 182 -1.26 2.62 -26.39
CA ASP A 182 -1.58 4.05 -26.33
C ASP A 182 -0.36 4.90 -25.95
N PHE A 183 0.43 4.44 -24.99
CA PHE A 183 1.69 5.08 -24.61
C PHE A 183 2.74 5.00 -25.73
N MET A 184 2.96 3.82 -26.31
CA MET A 184 3.95 3.62 -27.38
C MET A 184 3.60 4.43 -28.63
N LYS A 185 2.31 4.56 -28.98
CA LYS A 185 1.87 5.46 -30.04
C LYS A 185 2.32 6.90 -29.78
N ARG A 186 2.05 7.41 -28.58
CA ARG A 186 2.48 8.76 -28.19
C ARG A 186 4.00 8.91 -28.16
N LEU A 187 4.72 7.89 -27.72
CA LEU A 187 6.19 7.89 -27.72
C LEU A 187 6.74 8.03 -29.14
N ASN A 188 6.18 7.28 -30.09
CA ASN A 188 6.55 7.37 -31.52
C ASN A 188 6.22 8.74 -32.12
N GLU A 189 5.16 9.41 -31.67
CA GLU A 189 4.84 10.79 -32.05
C GLU A 189 5.80 11.84 -31.43
N ASN A 190 6.59 11.47 -30.41
CA ASN A 190 7.41 12.39 -29.60
C ASN A 190 8.85 11.90 -29.41
N THR A 191 9.45 11.28 -30.43
CA THR A 191 10.79 10.66 -30.36
C THR A 191 11.93 11.65 -30.10
N SER A 192 11.71 12.94 -30.33
CA SER A 192 12.71 14.00 -30.08
C SER A 192 13.14 14.12 -28.63
N TRP A 193 12.36 13.57 -27.68
CA TRP A 193 12.64 13.68 -26.26
C TRP A 193 12.56 12.33 -25.57
N PHE A 194 13.62 11.99 -24.82
CA PHE A 194 13.59 10.83 -23.94
C PHE A 194 12.53 11.00 -22.82
N PRO A 195 11.70 9.99 -22.54
CA PRO A 195 10.73 10.03 -21.45
C PRO A 195 11.37 10.26 -20.09
N HIS A 196 10.68 10.99 -19.23
CA HIS A 196 11.14 11.31 -17.89
C HIS A 196 10.84 10.18 -16.92
N LEU A 197 11.82 9.83 -16.09
CA LEU A 197 11.59 9.05 -14.87
C LEU A 197 10.85 9.92 -13.87
N VAL A 198 9.63 9.51 -13.56
CA VAL A 198 8.81 10.10 -12.50
C VAL A 198 8.24 9.00 -11.62
N TYR A 199 7.78 9.38 -10.45
CA TYR A 199 7.20 8.53 -9.44
C TYR A 199 5.77 8.94 -9.19
N HIS A 200 4.93 7.96 -8.85
CA HIS A 200 3.55 8.18 -8.49
C HIS A 200 3.19 7.33 -7.28
N GLY A 201 2.81 8.02 -6.20
CA GLY A 201 2.27 7.38 -5.01
C GLY A 201 0.75 7.37 -5.06
N THR A 202 0.15 6.26 -4.67
CA THR A 202 -1.30 6.08 -4.67
C THR A 202 -1.70 5.02 -3.66
N ARG A 203 -2.99 4.95 -3.35
CA ARG A 203 -3.55 3.90 -2.48
C ARG A 203 -3.47 2.54 -3.19
N LEU A 204 -3.30 1.46 -2.44
CA LEU A 204 -3.14 0.10 -2.99
C LEU A 204 -4.30 -0.28 -3.90
N LYS A 205 -5.54 0.04 -3.48
CA LYS A 205 -6.76 -0.21 -4.25
C LYS A 205 -6.80 0.46 -5.64
N ASN A 206 -5.98 1.48 -5.86
CA ASN A 206 -5.92 2.19 -7.14
C ASN A 206 -4.88 1.56 -8.09
N ILE A 207 -3.91 0.80 -7.57
CA ILE A 207 -2.81 0.24 -8.39
C ILE A 207 -3.38 -0.67 -9.47
N GLU A 208 -4.31 -1.57 -9.12
CA GLU A 208 -4.94 -2.48 -10.08
C GLU A 208 -5.65 -1.72 -11.20
N SER A 209 -6.45 -0.70 -10.85
CA SER A 209 -7.10 0.17 -11.84
C SER A 209 -6.10 0.88 -12.75
N ILE A 210 -4.95 1.32 -12.22
CA ILE A 210 -3.92 1.99 -13.02
C ILE A 210 -3.22 1.01 -13.97
N LEU A 211 -2.98 -0.23 -13.52
CA LEU A 211 -2.37 -1.26 -14.37
C LEU A 211 -3.34 -1.71 -15.48
N GLN A 212 -4.64 -1.74 -15.19
CA GLN A 212 -5.68 -2.17 -16.13
C GLN A 212 -6.05 -1.08 -17.16
N TYR A 213 -6.28 0.15 -16.70
CA TYR A 213 -6.83 1.24 -17.52
C TYR A 213 -5.83 2.37 -17.79
N GLY A 214 -4.62 2.29 -17.23
CA GLY A 214 -3.67 3.39 -17.23
C GLY A 214 -4.05 4.46 -16.21
N PHE A 215 -3.33 5.57 -16.25
CA PHE A 215 -3.65 6.71 -15.40
C PHE A 215 -4.92 7.42 -15.90
N LEU A 216 -5.82 7.74 -14.97
CA LEU A 216 -7.08 8.41 -15.26
C LEU A 216 -7.01 9.89 -14.86
N ILE A 217 -7.69 10.76 -15.60
CA ILE A 217 -7.80 12.18 -15.25
C ILE A 217 -9.12 12.40 -14.50
N PRO A 218 -9.09 13.03 -13.31
CA PRO A 218 -10.30 13.29 -12.53
C PRO A 218 -11.39 14.02 -13.32
N ASN A 219 -12.62 13.54 -13.18
CA ASN A 219 -13.83 14.08 -13.80
C ASN A 219 -13.78 14.10 -15.34
N ARG A 220 -13.05 13.16 -15.94
CA ARG A 220 -13.02 12.96 -17.40
C ARG A 220 -13.16 11.49 -17.73
N ALA A 221 -13.90 11.19 -18.80
CA ALA A 221 -13.91 9.88 -19.41
C ALA A 221 -12.54 9.58 -20.05
N HIS A 222 -12.16 8.31 -20.08
CA HIS A 222 -10.95 7.90 -20.78
C HIS A 222 -11.17 8.03 -22.31
N PRO A 223 -10.22 8.63 -23.06
CA PRO A 223 -10.42 8.98 -24.46
C PRO A 223 -10.57 7.78 -25.41
N SER A 224 -9.94 6.64 -25.09
CA SER A 224 -9.87 5.44 -25.94
C SER A 224 -10.48 4.19 -25.30
N ASN A 225 -10.97 4.27 -24.06
CA ASN A 225 -11.44 3.10 -23.32
C ASN A 225 -12.73 3.45 -22.56
N SER A 226 -13.88 3.09 -23.12
CA SER A 226 -15.19 3.38 -22.52
C SER A 226 -15.48 2.59 -21.23
N GLU A 227 -14.75 1.50 -20.97
CA GLU A 227 -14.91 0.68 -19.76
C GLU A 227 -14.15 1.26 -18.57
N ALA A 228 -13.19 2.17 -18.82
CA ALA A 228 -12.43 2.80 -17.76
C ALA A 228 -13.35 3.70 -16.89
N PRO A 229 -13.28 3.55 -15.55
CA PRO A 229 -14.16 4.31 -14.67
C PRO A 229 -13.85 5.80 -14.69
N ILE A 230 -14.87 6.64 -14.48
CA ILE A 230 -14.65 8.05 -14.21
C ILE A 230 -14.30 8.20 -12.73
N ILE A 231 -13.05 8.59 -12.45
CA ILE A 231 -12.64 8.91 -11.09
C ILE A 231 -13.09 10.32 -10.73
N VAL A 232 -13.71 10.46 -9.55
CA VAL A 232 -14.16 11.76 -9.04
C VAL A 232 -13.13 12.32 -8.08
N SER A 233 -12.73 13.58 -8.29
CA SER A 233 -11.93 14.32 -7.31
C SER A 233 -12.37 15.79 -7.27
N GLU A 234 -12.81 16.22 -6.09
CA GLU A 234 -13.19 17.61 -5.79
C GLU A 234 -12.02 18.41 -5.21
N HIS A 235 -10.97 17.73 -4.73
CA HIS A 235 -9.82 18.33 -4.08
C HIS A 235 -8.50 17.99 -4.80
N GLY A 236 -7.42 18.71 -4.48
CA GLY A 236 -6.07 18.40 -4.98
C GLY A 236 -5.78 18.86 -6.41
N ARG A 237 -6.26 20.05 -6.79
CA ARG A 237 -6.03 20.66 -8.12
C ARG A 237 -5.15 21.91 -8.08
N ALA A 238 -4.18 21.94 -7.18
CA ALA A 238 -3.34 23.12 -6.94
C ALA A 238 -2.70 23.68 -8.24
N PHE A 239 -2.40 22.81 -9.20
CA PHE A 239 -1.81 23.16 -10.50
C PHE A 239 -2.75 22.77 -11.66
N GLY A 240 -4.05 22.76 -11.40
CA GLY A 240 -5.11 22.39 -12.35
C GLY A 240 -5.38 20.88 -12.44
N THR A 241 -6.34 20.50 -13.29
CA THR A 241 -6.75 19.09 -13.48
C THR A 241 -5.74 18.34 -14.36
N GLY A 242 -5.36 17.14 -13.93
CA GLY A 242 -4.41 16.28 -14.65
C GLY A 242 -3.94 15.10 -13.80
N ILE A 243 -2.99 14.35 -14.33
CA ILE A 243 -2.30 13.26 -13.61
C ILE A 243 -1.07 13.86 -12.94
N TYR A 244 -1.02 13.78 -11.61
CA TYR A 244 0.08 14.29 -10.81
C TYR A 244 1.13 13.19 -10.63
N SER A 245 2.39 13.54 -10.89
CA SER A 245 3.56 12.69 -10.64
C SER A 245 4.69 13.55 -10.08
N SER A 246 5.75 12.92 -9.60
CA SER A 246 6.89 13.64 -9.03
C SER A 246 8.22 13.12 -9.55
N TYR A 247 9.19 14.00 -9.74
CA TYR A 247 10.58 13.59 -9.96
C TYR A 247 11.25 13.05 -8.70
N SER A 248 10.63 13.24 -7.53
CA SER A 248 11.08 12.71 -6.24
C SER A 248 10.22 11.53 -5.81
N ALA A 249 10.87 10.37 -5.60
CA ALA A 249 10.20 9.20 -5.02
C ALA A 249 9.68 9.51 -3.61
N ALA A 250 10.46 10.25 -2.83
CA ALA A 250 10.08 10.65 -1.49
C ALA A 250 8.81 11.51 -1.44
N TYR A 251 8.67 12.47 -2.36
CA TYR A 251 7.43 13.24 -2.48
C TYR A 251 6.23 12.34 -2.81
N SER A 252 6.46 11.30 -3.62
CA SER A 252 5.42 10.32 -3.96
C SER A 252 5.00 9.49 -2.76
N LEU A 253 5.91 9.18 -1.82
CA LEU A 253 5.58 8.43 -0.61
C LEU A 253 4.47 9.09 0.23
N LEU A 254 4.31 10.41 0.13
CA LEU A 254 3.25 11.15 0.83
C LEU A 254 1.83 10.73 0.41
N TYR A 255 1.69 10.08 -0.76
CA TYR A 255 0.40 9.76 -1.37
C TYR A 255 0.05 8.26 -1.35
N ILE A 256 0.95 7.41 -0.81
CA ILE A 256 0.78 5.95 -0.86
C ILE A 256 -0.21 5.40 0.18
N ASN A 257 -0.51 6.17 1.24
CA ASN A 257 -1.48 5.90 2.30
C ASN A 257 -1.45 4.45 2.85
N ALA A 258 -0.49 4.18 3.74
CA ALA A 258 -0.26 2.89 4.41
C ALA A 258 0.04 1.72 3.46
N THR A 259 0.67 1.99 2.32
CA THR A 259 1.11 0.95 1.39
C THR A 259 2.62 0.96 1.24
N ASN A 260 3.18 -0.21 1.02
CA ASN A 260 4.62 -0.44 0.89
C ASN A 260 5.06 -0.50 -0.58
N THR A 261 4.24 0.04 -1.49
CA THR A 261 4.46 -0.04 -2.92
C THR A 261 4.11 1.29 -3.58
N PHE A 262 4.98 1.80 -4.44
CA PHE A 262 4.68 2.94 -5.31
C PHE A 262 5.15 2.67 -6.74
N LEU A 263 4.76 3.54 -7.66
CA LEU A 263 5.01 3.36 -9.10
C LEU A 263 6.21 4.19 -9.55
N ALA A 264 7.14 3.57 -10.28
CA ALA A 264 8.07 4.28 -11.15
C ALA A 264 7.55 4.23 -12.58
N CYS A 265 7.45 5.41 -13.20
CA CYS A 265 6.75 5.63 -14.45
C CYS A 265 7.67 6.33 -15.47
N ALA A 266 7.36 6.14 -16.74
CA ALA A 266 7.89 6.98 -17.81
C ALA A 266 6.83 8.02 -18.18
N ALA A 267 7.24 9.30 -18.27
CA ALA A 267 6.37 10.41 -18.64
C ALA A 267 6.87 11.17 -19.87
N ILE A 268 5.95 11.52 -20.77
CA ILE A 268 6.17 12.32 -21.98
C ILE A 268 5.42 13.65 -21.79
N PRO A 269 6.01 14.60 -21.05
CA PRO A 269 5.34 15.87 -20.78
C PRO A 269 5.23 16.71 -22.05
N LYS A 270 4.13 17.45 -22.16
CA LYS A 270 3.97 18.44 -23.23
C LYS A 270 4.98 19.58 -23.02
N ARG A 271 5.60 20.00 -24.11
CA ARG A 271 6.56 21.08 -24.16
C ARG A 271 6.03 22.23 -25.02
N ASP A 272 6.40 23.44 -24.67
CA ASP A 272 6.13 24.62 -25.49
C ASP A 272 7.08 24.68 -26.71
N LYS A 273 6.93 25.73 -27.52
CA LYS A 273 7.74 25.95 -28.73
C LYS A 273 9.25 26.09 -28.45
N VAL A 274 9.63 26.37 -27.21
CA VAL A 274 11.02 26.55 -26.76
C VAL A 274 11.55 25.25 -26.11
N GLY A 275 10.72 24.21 -26.03
CA GLY A 275 11.08 22.92 -25.42
C GLY A 275 10.91 22.88 -23.90
N LYS A 276 10.37 23.93 -23.27
CA LYS A 276 10.11 23.97 -21.83
C LYS A 276 8.85 23.18 -21.49
N ILE A 277 8.87 22.43 -20.39
CA ILE A 277 7.72 21.66 -19.93
C ILE A 277 6.61 22.61 -19.45
N GLU A 278 5.40 22.46 -19.96
CA GLU A 278 4.29 23.41 -19.73
C GLU A 278 3.77 23.41 -18.29
N ARG A 279 3.69 22.24 -17.63
CA ARG A 279 3.00 22.07 -16.33
C ARG A 279 3.90 21.39 -15.29
N PHE A 280 5.01 22.07 -15.00
CA PHE A 280 6.03 21.63 -14.06
C PHE A 280 6.17 22.64 -12.91
N HIS A 281 6.08 22.15 -11.68
CA HIS A 281 6.07 22.95 -10.44
C HIS A 281 6.98 22.32 -9.38
N GLY A 282 8.25 22.74 -9.34
CA GLY A 282 9.23 22.16 -8.41
C GLY A 282 9.49 20.69 -8.74
N ASN A 283 9.14 19.77 -7.84
CA ASN A 283 9.25 18.33 -8.13
C ASN A 283 8.01 17.76 -8.83
N ILE A 284 6.92 18.53 -8.94
CA ILE A 284 5.62 18.04 -9.38
C ILE A 284 5.47 18.22 -10.89
N LEU A 285 5.05 17.16 -11.57
CA LEU A 285 4.70 17.15 -12.98
C LEU A 285 3.21 16.84 -13.14
N VAL A 286 2.48 17.71 -13.85
CA VAL A 286 1.04 17.53 -14.12
C VAL A 286 0.80 17.26 -15.60
N LEU A 287 0.31 16.06 -15.91
CA LEU A 287 0.07 15.62 -17.28
C LEU A 287 -1.41 15.81 -17.64
N SER A 288 -1.68 16.28 -18.85
CA SER A 288 -3.01 16.65 -19.32
C SER A 288 -3.72 15.53 -20.09
N HIS A 289 -3.03 14.43 -20.39
CA HIS A 289 -3.59 13.30 -21.11
C HIS A 289 -3.05 11.95 -20.60
N VAL A 290 -3.93 10.94 -20.59
CA VAL A 290 -3.71 9.60 -20.01
C VAL A 290 -2.47 8.88 -20.60
N SER A 291 -2.31 8.85 -21.92
CA SER A 291 -1.14 8.23 -22.58
C SER A 291 0.18 9.01 -22.46
N GLN A 292 0.24 10.13 -21.72
CA GLN A 292 1.52 10.80 -21.45
C GLN A 292 2.33 10.09 -20.36
N ILE A 293 1.78 9.11 -19.65
CA ILE A 293 2.47 8.43 -18.58
C ILE A 293 2.06 6.96 -18.53
N ILE A 294 3.03 6.11 -18.22
CA ILE A 294 2.82 4.68 -18.05
C ILE A 294 3.62 4.17 -16.84
N PRO A 295 3.02 3.35 -15.96
CA PRO A 295 3.80 2.68 -14.93
C PRO A 295 4.69 1.62 -15.58
N LEU A 296 5.98 1.63 -15.24
CA LEU A 296 6.93 0.64 -15.75
C LEU A 296 7.30 -0.37 -14.67
N PHE A 297 7.41 0.10 -13.42
CA PHE A 297 7.85 -0.72 -12.29
C PHE A 297 7.01 -0.45 -11.04
N LEU A 298 6.82 -1.51 -10.26
CA LEU A 298 6.35 -1.47 -8.88
C LEU A 298 7.58 -1.50 -7.97
N ILE A 299 7.71 -0.49 -7.11
CA ILE A 299 8.81 -0.40 -6.14
C ILE A 299 8.24 -0.75 -4.78
N ASP A 300 8.65 -1.91 -4.26
CA ASP A 300 8.28 -2.37 -2.94
C ASP A 300 9.36 -1.97 -1.94
N PHE A 301 8.97 -1.37 -0.82
CA PHE A 301 9.89 -0.90 0.21
C PHE A 301 9.42 -1.32 1.61
N LYS A 302 10.30 -1.20 2.60
CA LYS A 302 9.99 -1.41 4.01
C LYS A 302 10.37 -0.17 4.80
N ASP A 303 9.47 0.25 5.68
CA ASP A 303 9.79 1.21 6.74
C ASP A 303 10.32 0.43 7.97
N LEU A 304 11.56 0.70 8.35
CA LEU A 304 12.24 0.06 9.47
C LEU A 304 11.65 0.46 10.82
N ASN A 305 10.87 1.55 10.89
CA ASN A 305 10.23 2.01 12.12
C ASN A 305 8.89 1.32 12.41
N GLY A 306 8.50 0.29 11.63
CA GLY A 306 7.39 -0.60 11.95
C GLY A 306 5.98 0.00 11.83
N LEU A 307 5.86 1.29 11.51
CA LEU A 307 4.59 1.96 11.24
C LEU A 307 4.77 2.81 9.99
N CYS A 308 4.15 2.41 8.88
CA CYS A 308 3.71 3.38 7.87
C CYS A 308 2.66 4.28 8.51
N ARG A 309 3.11 5.19 9.38
CA ARG A 309 2.26 6.23 9.93
C ARG A 309 1.79 7.02 8.72
N ASN A 310 0.47 7.04 8.52
CA ASN A 310 -0.19 8.06 7.72
C ASN A 310 0.10 9.40 8.42
N TYR A 311 1.30 9.96 8.24
CA TYR A 311 1.54 11.34 8.58
C TYR A 311 0.91 12.14 7.45
N PRO A 312 -0.20 12.87 7.68
CA PRO A 312 -0.51 13.99 6.82
C PRO A 312 0.64 14.98 6.98
N CYS A 313 1.59 14.99 6.04
CA CYS A 313 2.78 15.83 6.05
C CYS A 313 2.49 17.33 5.83
N PHE A 314 1.30 17.80 6.21
CA PHE A 314 0.92 19.21 6.18
C PHE A 314 1.06 19.92 7.53
N ASN A 315 1.53 19.23 8.57
CA ASN A 315 1.94 19.87 9.81
C ASN A 315 3.45 19.73 9.98
N GLU A 316 4.22 20.53 9.25
CA GLU A 316 5.45 21.05 9.84
C GLU A 316 5.01 21.97 11.00
N GLU A 317 4.71 21.37 12.15
CA GLU A 317 4.95 22.08 13.39
C GLU A 317 6.44 22.40 13.38
N LYS A 318 6.74 23.67 13.14
CA LYS A 318 8.05 24.27 13.37
C LYS A 318 8.62 23.59 14.60
N GLN A 319 9.68 22.81 14.42
CA GLN A 319 10.51 22.39 15.52
C GLN A 319 11.13 23.68 16.07
N GLY A 320 10.38 24.35 16.94
CA GLY A 320 10.92 25.30 17.87
C GLY A 320 12.09 24.59 18.53
N LYS A 321 13.26 25.22 18.48
CA LYS A 321 14.46 24.79 19.19
C LYS A 321 14.02 24.31 20.57
N ILE A 322 14.13 23.01 20.81
CA ILE A 322 13.92 22.44 22.13
C ILE A 322 15.12 22.93 22.93
N ASP A 323 14.93 24.05 23.64
CA ASP A 323 15.82 24.42 24.72
C ASP A 323 15.91 23.23 25.67
N LYS A 324 17.13 22.78 25.92
CA LYS A 324 17.46 21.64 26.79
C LYS A 324 17.28 21.98 28.27
N ASN A 325 16.21 22.67 28.63
CA ASN A 325 15.82 22.82 30.01
C ASN A 325 14.78 21.74 30.35
N ASN A 326 15.09 20.97 31.38
CA ASN A 326 14.35 19.81 31.89
C ASN A 326 12.99 20.22 32.48
N ASP A 327 12.10 20.79 31.68
CA ASP A 327 10.71 20.94 32.06
C ASP A 327 10.01 19.61 31.79
N ILE A 328 9.77 18.90 32.89
CA ILE A 328 8.89 17.73 32.97
C ILE A 328 7.59 18.09 32.25
N LYS A 329 7.41 17.58 31.03
CA LYS A 329 6.21 17.83 30.24
C LYS A 329 5.02 17.36 31.05
N LYS A 330 4.18 18.31 31.48
CA LYS A 330 2.94 18.00 32.17
C LYS A 330 2.14 17.01 31.31
N PRO A 331 1.58 15.96 31.91
CA PRO A 331 0.82 14.96 31.17
C PRO A 331 -0.32 15.64 30.41
N VAL A 332 -0.51 15.25 29.15
CA VAL A 332 -1.63 15.74 28.35
C VAL A 332 -2.90 15.13 28.93
N ILE A 333 -3.66 15.93 29.66
CA ILE A 333 -4.92 15.50 30.26
C ILE A 333 -6.00 15.53 29.17
N ILE A 334 -6.35 14.35 28.65
CA ILE A 334 -7.51 14.20 27.77
C ILE A 334 -8.76 14.13 28.64
N SER A 335 -9.73 15.02 28.41
CA SER A 335 -10.98 14.97 29.18
C SER A 335 -11.70 13.63 28.98
N ARG A 336 -12.22 13.05 30.08
CA ARG A 336 -12.99 11.80 30.06
C ARG A 336 -14.17 11.85 29.07
N LYS A 337 -14.75 13.03 28.88
CA LYS A 337 -15.84 13.29 27.92
C LYS A 337 -15.38 13.12 26.46
N TYR A 338 -14.18 13.61 26.14
CA TYR A 338 -13.60 13.46 24.81
C TYR A 338 -13.23 12.01 24.52
N LEU A 339 -12.58 11.33 25.48
CA LEU A 339 -12.23 9.91 25.34
C LEU A 339 -13.48 9.04 25.12
N ARG A 340 -14.56 9.27 25.88
CA ARG A 340 -15.84 8.57 25.65
C ARG A 340 -16.42 8.80 24.26
N LYS A 341 -16.33 10.03 23.72
CA LYS A 341 -16.80 10.32 22.36
C LYS A 341 -16.01 9.52 21.32
N VAL A 342 -14.67 9.49 21.43
CA VAL A 342 -13.80 8.75 20.52
C VAL A 342 -14.09 7.24 20.59
N LEU A 343 -14.16 6.68 21.79
CA LEU A 343 -14.44 5.25 21.98
C LEU A 343 -15.85 4.85 21.50
N ASN A 344 -16.86 5.71 21.69
CA ASN A 344 -18.19 5.47 21.15
C ASN A 344 -18.20 5.50 19.63
N TYR A 345 -17.51 6.47 19.02
CA TYR A 345 -17.38 6.55 17.57
C TYR A 345 -16.71 5.30 16.97
N MET A 346 -15.61 4.84 17.58
CA MET A 346 -14.94 3.61 17.16
C MET A 346 -15.86 2.38 17.28
N ASN A 347 -16.59 2.26 18.40
CA ASN A 347 -17.56 1.17 18.59
C ASN A 347 -18.70 1.21 17.57
N ASP A 348 -19.19 2.39 17.22
CA ASP A 348 -20.24 2.56 16.22
C ASP A 348 -19.76 2.17 14.81
N GLU A 349 -18.53 2.52 14.44
CA GLU A 349 -17.93 2.09 13.17
C GLU A 349 -17.74 0.56 13.11
N VAL A 350 -17.24 -0.06 14.18
CA VAL A 350 -17.13 -1.52 14.27
C VAL A 350 -18.51 -2.19 14.15
N ARG A 351 -19.53 -1.65 14.81
CA ARG A 351 -20.91 -2.16 14.70
C ARG A 351 -21.50 -2.00 13.30
N LYS A 352 -21.25 -0.88 12.62
CA LYS A 352 -21.66 -0.69 11.23
C LYS A 352 -21.00 -1.73 10.34
N ASN A 353 -19.69 -1.92 10.46
CA ASN A 353 -18.96 -2.91 9.67
C ASN A 353 -19.46 -4.35 9.90
N ASN A 354 -19.75 -4.72 11.15
CA ASN A 354 -20.31 -6.04 11.47
C ASN A 354 -21.73 -6.22 10.90
N ARG A 355 -22.56 -5.17 10.86
CA ARG A 355 -23.90 -5.23 10.23
C ARG A 355 -23.81 -5.37 8.70
N TYR A 356 -22.80 -4.78 8.06
CA TYR A 356 -22.58 -4.97 6.63
C TYR A 356 -22.16 -6.41 6.32
N GLN A 357 -21.33 -7.03 7.16
CA GLN A 357 -20.92 -8.43 6.96
C GLN A 357 -22.08 -9.44 7.13
N VAL A 358 -23.02 -9.19 8.05
CA VAL A 358 -24.18 -10.08 8.22
C VAL A 358 -25.13 -10.02 7.01
N ARG A 359 -25.32 -8.84 6.40
CA ARG A 359 -26.20 -8.70 5.22
C ARG A 359 -25.64 -9.31 3.94
N SER A 360 -24.31 -9.38 3.80
CA SER A 360 -23.69 -10.04 2.65
C SER A 360 -23.82 -11.57 2.65
N PHE A 361 -24.11 -12.18 3.80
CA PHE A 361 -24.32 -13.63 3.89
C PHE A 361 -25.75 -14.08 3.57
N GLU A 362 -26.75 -13.18 3.62
CA GLU A 362 -28.15 -13.52 3.28
C GLU A 362 -28.44 -13.47 1.76
N PHE A 363 -27.51 -13.02 0.92
CA PHE A 363 -27.67 -12.97 -0.54
C PHE A 363 -27.13 -14.20 -1.29
N PHE A 364 -26.62 -15.21 -0.57
CA PHE A 364 -26.02 -16.42 -1.16
C PHE A 364 -26.68 -17.74 -0.72
N ASN A 365 -27.93 -17.70 -0.25
CA ASN A 365 -28.74 -18.91 -0.03
C ASN A 365 -30.06 -18.85 -0.80
#